data_AF-W2TQL9-F1
#
_entry.id   AF-W2TQL9-F1
#
_cell.length_a   1.000
_cell.length_b   1.000
_cell.length_c   1.000
_cell.angle_alpha   90.00
_cell.angle_beta   90.00
_cell.angle_gamma   90.00
#
_symmetry.space_group_name_H-M   'P 1'
#
loop_
_entity.id
_entity.type
_entity.pdbx_description
1 polymer ?
#
loop_
_entity_poly.entity_id
_entity_poly.type
_entity_poly.pdbx_seq_one_letter_code
_entity_poly.pdbx_strand_id
1 'polypeptide(L)'
;MNPASVFFLEDKVHDVKLVFSESRPCFVSMREVSYGHNYWRNGLWKEYSDDRPDKVRTGPLVFEDRLAEPSGSTQDTLTVYNNPYASLNMKQQRARLPIYKNRNHVLYLCEKYRTVIIIGETGCGKSTQVPQYLLEAGWTNDGRMIGVTQPRRVAVVTLASRVAEEKEAILGQDVGYTVRFDDVTDDKTKIKYMTDGILLRELLTDPLLSKYSVIMIDEAHERTCNSDILLGLLRKVLIVRPDLRIIVSSATLDAELFRDFFELNESDDHSRDTACIMSVEGRTHPVAIYHTKTAVPNYIKATVETVLEIHKKEIPGDILVFLTGQEEVIEEEIKRRFAAEEGDHIALLNVYTMFMKNNKSRKWCGDHYLNYRGLCRADNVRAQLVRLLRRFEVPLVSARGEPGEFSEETIENGYFIE
;
A
#
# COMPACT_ATOMS: atom_id res chain seq x y z
N MET A 1 10.30 29.63 2.66
CA MET A 1 10.16 28.24 3.15
C MET A 1 9.52 27.45 2.02
N ASN A 2 10.16 26.40 1.51
CA ASN A 2 9.48 25.47 0.60
C ASN A 2 8.45 24.68 1.42
N PRO A 3 7.23 24.44 0.89
CA PRO A 3 6.23 23.63 1.57
C PRO A 3 6.75 22.20 1.74
N ALA A 4 6.59 21.61 2.92
CA ALA A 4 6.88 20.21 3.16
C ALA A 4 5.77 19.36 2.51
N SER A 5 6.16 18.29 1.80
CA SER A 5 5.22 17.37 1.16
C SER A 5 4.88 16.23 2.12
N VAL A 6 3.59 15.89 2.21
CA VAL A 6 3.09 14.75 3.01
C VAL A 6 2.70 13.62 2.06
N PHE A 7 3.21 12.41 2.31
CA PHE A 7 2.94 11.25 1.47
C PHE A 7 2.11 10.19 2.22
N PHE A 8 1.13 9.61 1.52
CA PHE A 8 0.30 8.50 1.99
C PHE A 8 0.69 7.24 1.21
N LEU A 9 1.03 6.16 1.90
CA LEU A 9 1.23 4.84 1.30
C LEU A 9 0.20 3.85 1.87
N GLU A 10 -0.50 3.14 0.97
CA GLU A 10 -1.36 2.02 1.32
C GLU A 10 -0.52 0.74 1.32
N ASP A 11 -0.26 0.16 2.50
CA ASP A 11 0.26 -1.20 2.60
C ASP A 11 -0.27 -1.92 3.83
N LYS A 12 -0.58 -3.21 3.64
CA LYS A 12 -0.84 -4.16 4.72
C LYS A 12 0.48 -4.60 5.36
N VAL A 13 1.10 -3.74 6.16
CA VAL A 13 2.23 -4.15 7.00
C VAL A 13 1.73 -4.36 8.43
N HIS A 14 1.72 -5.61 8.86
CA HIS A 14 1.77 -5.95 10.28
C HIS A 14 3.20 -5.64 10.73
N ASP A 15 3.44 -4.47 11.33
CA ASP A 15 4.47 -4.17 12.34
C ASP A 15 4.95 -2.70 12.34
N VAL A 16 5.26 -2.13 13.52
CA VAL A 16 5.40 -0.67 13.73
C VAL A 16 6.72 -0.25 14.36
N LYS A 17 7.27 0.87 13.84
CA LYS A 17 8.36 1.67 14.42
C LYS A 17 8.17 3.16 14.04
N LEU A 18 8.35 4.08 14.98
CA LEU A 18 8.58 5.49 14.68
C LEU A 18 10.07 5.67 14.42
N VAL A 19 10.45 6.29 13.30
CA VAL A 19 11.84 6.28 12.84
C VAL A 19 12.30 7.69 12.45
N PHE A 20 13.28 8.27 13.16
CA PHE A 20 13.89 9.59 12.87
C PHE A 20 15.37 9.52 12.48
N SER A 21 15.69 9.46 11.18
CA SER A 21 17.08 9.55 10.70
C SER A 21 17.66 10.95 10.98
N GLU A 22 18.85 11.04 11.60
CA GLU A 22 19.60 12.30 11.77
C GLU A 22 20.04 12.97 10.44
N SER A 23 19.64 12.44 9.28
CA SER A 23 19.81 13.15 8.01
C SER A 23 18.79 12.74 6.93
N ARG A 24 17.51 13.15 7.16
CA ARG A 24 16.32 13.00 6.27
C ARG A 24 15.77 11.56 6.23
N PRO A 25 14.49 11.29 5.87
CA PRO A 25 13.17 11.90 6.17
C PRO A 25 12.55 11.41 7.51
N CYS A 26 11.36 11.91 7.89
CA CYS A 26 10.63 11.55 9.12
C CYS A 26 9.50 10.53 8.85
N PHE A 27 9.41 9.47 9.66
CA PHE A 27 8.44 8.38 9.49
C PHE A 27 7.44 8.34 10.66
N VAL A 28 6.12 8.36 10.36
CA VAL A 28 5.04 8.22 11.35
C VAL A 28 4.20 6.97 11.06
N SER A 29 4.21 6.00 11.98
CA SER A 29 3.40 4.77 11.95
C SER A 29 2.85 4.48 13.36
N MET A 30 1.58 4.08 13.50
CA MET A 30 0.93 3.80 14.79
C MET A 30 0.56 2.31 14.93
N ARG A 31 0.85 1.69 16.10
CA ARG A 31 0.45 0.30 16.46
C ARG A 31 -0.52 0.30 17.63
N GLU A 32 -1.31 -0.78 17.70
CA GLU A 32 -2.20 -1.15 18.80
C GLU A 32 -3.27 -0.11 19.13
N VAL A 33 -4.20 0.08 18.19
CA VAL A 33 -5.56 0.46 18.58
C VAL A 33 -6.24 -0.82 19.06
N SER A 34 -6.13 -1.08 20.35
CA SER A 34 -7.22 -1.83 21.00
C SER A 34 -8.47 -1.00 20.76
N TYR A 35 -9.50 -1.56 20.11
CA TYR A 35 -10.81 -0.92 20.05
C TYR A 35 -11.34 -0.86 21.48
N GLY A 36 -10.94 0.18 22.22
CA GLY A 36 -11.76 0.68 23.30
C GLY A 36 -13.08 1.03 22.65
N HIS A 37 -14.17 0.42 23.13
CA HIS A 37 -15.51 0.74 22.68
C HIS A 37 -15.66 2.27 22.64
N ASN A 38 -15.66 2.81 21.42
CA ASN A 38 -15.97 4.20 21.19
C ASN A 38 -17.42 4.37 21.63
N TYR A 39 -17.62 5.05 22.76
CA TYR A 39 -18.94 5.32 23.32
C TYR A 39 -19.71 6.36 22.48
N TRP A 40 -19.84 6.12 21.18
CA TRP A 40 -20.79 6.78 20.28
C TRP A 40 -21.84 5.72 19.94
N ARG A 41 -23.11 5.96 20.29
CA ARG A 41 -24.18 4.93 20.17
C ARG A 41 -24.14 4.21 18.82
N ASN A 42 -23.82 2.91 18.84
CA ASN A 42 -23.61 1.93 17.76
C ASN A 42 -24.71 1.77 16.67
N GLY A 43 -25.66 2.70 16.53
CA GLY A 43 -26.82 2.55 15.64
C GLY A 43 -26.78 3.33 14.32
N LEU A 44 -25.94 4.37 14.21
CA LEU A 44 -26.01 5.35 13.11
C LEU A 44 -24.96 5.18 12.03
N TRP A 45 -23.80 4.64 12.37
CA TRP A 45 -22.73 4.35 11.43
C TRP A 45 -22.86 2.90 10.97
N LYS A 46 -22.39 2.58 9.76
CA LYS A 46 -22.29 1.17 9.36
C LYS A 46 -21.21 0.50 10.21
N GLU A 47 -21.58 -0.51 11.00
CA GLU A 47 -20.59 -1.38 11.66
C GLU A 47 -20.04 -2.40 10.65
N TYR A 48 -18.75 -2.71 10.74
CA TYR A 48 -18.05 -3.69 9.88
C TYR A 48 -18.58 -5.13 10.02
N SER A 49 -19.46 -5.39 11.00
CA SER A 49 -20.01 -6.71 11.36
C SER A 49 -21.34 -7.10 10.71
N ASP A 50 -21.90 -6.27 9.81
CA ASP A 50 -23.18 -6.58 9.14
C ASP A 50 -23.03 -7.61 7.98
N ASP A 51 -21.78 -8.02 7.65
CA ASP A 51 -21.47 -9.13 6.75
C ASP A 51 -20.99 -10.36 7.55
N ARG A 52 -21.94 -11.10 8.15
CA ARG A 52 -21.66 -12.48 8.61
C ARG A 52 -21.86 -13.49 7.46
N PRO A 53 -21.01 -14.53 7.32
CA PRO A 53 -21.00 -15.42 6.15
C PRO A 53 -22.16 -16.44 6.09
N ASP A 54 -22.96 -16.58 7.15
CA ASP A 54 -23.82 -17.75 7.35
C ASP A 54 -25.25 -17.61 6.79
N LYS A 55 -25.40 -16.99 5.62
CA LYS A 55 -26.57 -17.26 4.77
C LYS A 55 -26.08 -17.85 3.45
N VAL A 56 -26.22 -19.17 3.35
CA VAL A 56 -26.07 -19.92 2.10
C VAL A 56 -26.90 -19.23 1.01
N ARG A 57 -26.23 -18.51 0.10
CA ARG A 57 -26.85 -17.96 -1.11
C ARG A 57 -27.17 -19.13 -2.04
N THR A 58 -28.39 -19.64 -1.98
CA THR A 58 -28.96 -20.46 -3.06
C THR A 58 -29.47 -19.53 -4.15
N GLY A 59 -28.59 -19.17 -5.07
CA GLY A 59 -28.88 -18.36 -6.26
C GLY A 59 -27.64 -18.31 -7.16
N PRO A 60 -27.80 -18.20 -8.50
CA PRO A 60 -26.67 -18.29 -9.41
C PRO A 60 -25.65 -17.18 -9.13
N LEU A 61 -24.39 -17.57 -9.03
CA LEU A 61 -23.24 -16.68 -8.81
C LEU A 61 -23.15 -15.66 -9.94
N VAL A 62 -23.68 -14.45 -9.71
CA VAL A 62 -23.36 -13.27 -10.51
C VAL A 62 -22.30 -12.49 -9.73
N PHE A 63 -21.05 -12.65 -10.17
CA PHE A 63 -19.99 -11.70 -9.84
C PHE A 63 -20.33 -10.41 -10.58
N GLU A 64 -20.84 -9.40 -9.85
CA GLU A 64 -20.88 -8.03 -10.36
C GLU A 64 -19.45 -7.46 -10.29
N ASP A 65 -18.67 -7.78 -11.32
CA ASP A 65 -17.53 -6.99 -11.73
C ASP A 65 -18.04 -5.56 -11.97
N ARG A 66 -17.55 -4.60 -11.18
CA ARG A 66 -17.71 -3.19 -11.50
C ARG A 66 -17.04 -2.95 -12.85
N LEU A 67 -17.88 -2.71 -13.85
CA LEU A 67 -17.52 -2.27 -15.18
C LEU A 67 -16.51 -1.11 -15.07
N ALA A 68 -15.35 -1.32 -15.67
CA ALA A 68 -14.40 -0.26 -15.95
C ALA A 68 -15.06 0.71 -16.94
N GLU A 69 -15.20 1.97 -16.54
CA GLU A 69 -15.49 3.05 -17.49
C GLU A 69 -14.22 3.39 -18.30
N PRO A 70 -14.35 3.66 -19.61
CA PRO A 70 -13.21 3.92 -20.47
C PRO A 70 -12.69 5.37 -20.29
N SER A 71 -11.39 5.46 -20.00
CA SER A 71 -10.45 6.56 -20.29
C SER A 71 -11.02 7.98 -20.46
N GLY A 72 -10.84 8.81 -19.43
CA GLY A 72 -10.93 10.26 -19.50
C GLY A 72 -10.34 10.90 -18.24
N SER A 73 -9.18 11.55 -18.38
CA SER A 73 -8.33 12.15 -17.34
C SER A 73 -7.61 11.15 -16.41
N THR A 74 -6.32 10.95 -16.70
CA THR A 74 -5.31 10.53 -15.73
C THR A 74 -5.39 11.49 -14.54
N GLN A 75 -6.09 11.07 -13.47
CA GLN A 75 -5.72 11.55 -12.14
C GLN A 75 -4.35 10.97 -11.89
N ASP A 76 -3.31 11.76 -12.15
CA ASP A 76 -1.95 11.49 -11.73
C ASP A 76 -2.02 11.16 -10.24
N THR A 77 -1.93 9.87 -9.91
CA THR A 77 -1.48 9.45 -8.59
C THR A 77 -0.03 9.92 -8.55
N LEU A 78 0.15 11.18 -8.13
CA LEU A 78 1.41 11.88 -7.99
C LEU A 78 2.26 11.10 -7.00
N THR A 79 2.92 10.07 -7.51
CA THR A 79 3.94 9.32 -6.78
C THR A 79 5.18 10.20 -6.84
N VAL A 80 5.22 11.20 -5.95
CA VAL A 80 6.32 12.15 -5.88
C VAL A 80 7.48 11.45 -5.19
N TYR A 81 8.45 11.00 -5.98
CA TYR A 81 9.72 10.54 -5.46
C TYR A 81 10.51 11.75 -4.99
N ASN A 82 10.66 11.97 -3.68
CA ASN A 82 11.69 12.89 -3.22
C ASN A 82 13.05 12.24 -3.44
N ASN A 83 13.64 12.54 -4.59
CA ASN A 83 15.01 12.20 -4.90
C ASN A 83 15.91 13.35 -4.43
N PRO A 84 16.61 13.23 -3.28
CA PRO A 84 17.50 14.29 -2.78
C PRO A 84 18.66 14.58 -3.74
N TYR A 85 18.85 13.74 -4.76
CA TYR A 85 19.85 13.85 -5.79
C TYR A 85 19.26 14.15 -7.18
N ALA A 86 18.02 14.62 -7.26
CA ALA A 86 17.37 14.97 -8.53
C ALA A 86 18.18 15.97 -9.37
N SER A 87 18.99 16.82 -8.73
CA SER A 87 19.88 17.78 -9.40
C SER A 87 21.14 17.14 -10.02
N LEU A 88 21.47 15.90 -9.66
CA LEU A 88 22.59 15.15 -10.23
C LEU A 88 22.14 14.43 -11.49
N ASN A 89 23.07 14.21 -12.43
CA ASN A 89 22.77 13.36 -13.58
C ASN A 89 22.53 11.89 -13.16
N MET A 90 21.81 11.13 -13.97
CA MET A 90 21.40 9.76 -13.62
C MET A 90 22.58 8.83 -13.32
N LYS A 91 23.71 9.00 -14.01
CA LYS A 91 24.95 8.24 -13.74
C LYS A 91 25.51 8.52 -12.34
N GLN A 92 25.53 9.78 -11.92
CA GLN A 92 25.99 10.19 -10.59
C GLN A 92 25.03 9.72 -9.49
N GLN A 93 23.72 9.70 -9.75
CA GLN A 93 22.74 9.14 -8.82
C GLN A 93 22.96 7.63 -8.64
N ARG A 94 23.10 6.87 -9.73
CA ARG A 94 23.38 5.42 -9.71
C ARG A 94 24.66 5.09 -8.94
N ALA A 95 25.72 5.88 -9.14
CA ALA A 95 27.01 5.67 -8.47
C ALA A 95 26.98 5.86 -6.94
N ARG A 96 25.95 6.53 -6.41
CA ARG A 96 25.78 6.77 -4.97
C ARG A 96 25.00 5.66 -4.26
N LEU A 97 24.31 4.79 -5.00
CA LEU A 97 23.56 3.68 -4.42
C LEU A 97 24.52 2.69 -3.73
N PRO A 98 24.21 2.18 -2.52
CA PRO A 98 25.06 1.25 -1.80
C PRO A 98 25.53 0.06 -2.64
N ILE A 99 24.64 -0.53 -3.45
CA ILE A 99 24.95 -1.70 -4.27
C ILE A 99 25.99 -1.45 -5.37
N TYR A 100 26.22 -0.18 -5.74
CA TYR A 100 27.14 0.18 -6.82
C TYR A 100 28.57 -0.30 -6.56
N LYS A 101 29.03 -0.21 -5.31
CA LYS A 101 30.37 -0.67 -4.90
C LYS A 101 30.54 -2.17 -5.09
N ASN A 102 29.43 -2.91 -5.05
CA ASN A 102 29.43 -4.36 -5.12
C ASN A 102 29.11 -4.90 -6.52
N ARG A 103 29.01 -4.05 -7.55
CA ARG A 103 28.68 -4.45 -8.94
C ARG A 103 29.48 -5.68 -9.41
N ASN A 104 30.81 -5.63 -9.32
CA ASN A 104 31.66 -6.73 -9.79
C ASN A 104 31.50 -7.99 -8.93
N HIS A 105 31.21 -7.82 -7.64
CA HIS A 105 30.96 -8.94 -6.75
C HIS A 105 29.64 -9.65 -7.10
N VAL A 106 28.57 -8.89 -7.38
CA VAL A 106 27.29 -9.45 -7.88
C VAL A 106 27.51 -10.28 -9.13
N LEU A 107 28.23 -9.73 -10.12
CA LEU A 107 28.50 -10.42 -11.39
C LEU A 107 29.29 -11.71 -11.18
N TYR A 108 30.37 -11.66 -10.39
CA TYR A 108 31.17 -12.84 -10.05
C TYR A 108 30.32 -13.94 -9.38
N LEU A 109 29.46 -13.57 -8.41
CA LEU A 109 28.61 -14.54 -7.73
C LEU A 109 27.56 -15.14 -8.66
N CYS A 110 26.98 -14.37 -9.58
CA CYS A 110 26.02 -14.87 -10.57
C CYS A 110 26.67 -15.83 -11.60
N GLU A 111 27.95 -15.64 -11.91
CA GLU A 111 28.70 -16.57 -12.75
C GLU A 111 29.02 -17.87 -12.00
N LYS A 112 29.50 -17.76 -10.76
CA LYS A 112 29.98 -18.88 -9.94
C LYS A 112 28.84 -19.75 -9.38
N TYR A 113 27.79 -19.14 -8.86
CA TYR A 113 26.69 -19.83 -8.18
C TYR A 113 25.44 -19.87 -9.06
N ARG A 114 24.61 -20.88 -8.84
CA ARG A 114 23.33 -21.03 -9.55
C ARG A 114 22.25 -20.13 -8.95
N THR A 115 22.30 -19.95 -7.64
CA THR A 115 21.42 -19.07 -6.90
C THR A 115 22.20 -18.08 -6.04
N VAL A 116 21.84 -16.80 -6.12
CA VAL A 116 22.44 -15.74 -5.29
C VAL A 116 21.34 -15.07 -4.47
N ILE A 117 21.49 -15.11 -3.15
CA ILE A 117 20.58 -14.45 -2.22
C ILE A 117 21.20 -13.10 -1.88
N ILE A 118 20.59 -12.02 -2.33
CA ILE A 118 21.05 -10.65 -2.08
C ILE A 118 20.23 -10.06 -0.93
N ILE A 119 20.89 -9.86 0.20
CA ILE A 119 20.33 -9.14 1.35
C ILE A 119 20.69 -7.67 1.22
N GLY A 120 19.73 -6.79 1.42
CA GLY A 120 20.02 -5.39 1.64
C GLY A 120 18.75 -4.62 1.94
N GLU A 121 18.88 -3.49 2.60
CA GLU A 121 17.74 -2.65 2.96
C GLU A 121 17.00 -2.11 1.72
N THR A 122 15.76 -1.66 1.91
CA THR A 122 15.02 -0.95 0.87
C THR A 122 15.79 0.32 0.46
N GLY A 123 15.75 0.66 -0.83
CA GLY A 123 16.49 1.81 -1.34
C GLY A 123 18.00 1.60 -1.57
N CYS A 124 18.57 0.43 -1.27
CA CYS A 124 19.98 0.17 -1.56
C CYS A 124 20.29 -0.06 -3.07
N GLY A 125 19.24 -0.21 -3.89
CA GLY A 125 19.33 -0.27 -5.36
C GLY A 125 19.27 -1.68 -5.97
N LYS A 126 18.90 -2.72 -5.22
CA LYS A 126 18.81 -4.13 -5.71
C LYS A 126 17.96 -4.24 -6.98
N SER A 127 16.70 -3.87 -6.85
CA SER A 127 15.66 -3.98 -7.87
C SER A 127 15.92 -3.16 -9.11
N THR A 128 16.60 -2.02 -8.98
CA THR A 128 16.89 -1.12 -10.10
C THR A 128 18.22 -1.44 -10.77
N GLN A 129 19.27 -1.74 -10.02
CA GLN A 129 20.63 -1.84 -10.56
C GLN A 129 21.07 -3.25 -10.94
N VAL A 130 20.69 -4.29 -10.17
CA VAL A 130 21.14 -5.66 -10.44
C VAL A 130 20.74 -6.14 -11.84
N PRO A 131 19.50 -5.94 -12.32
CA PRO A 131 19.12 -6.30 -13.69
C PRO A 131 19.93 -5.55 -14.74
N GLN A 132 20.26 -4.27 -14.48
CA GLN A 132 21.08 -3.46 -15.38
C GLN A 132 22.52 -3.97 -15.45
N TYR A 133 23.11 -4.41 -14.32
CA TYR A 133 24.46 -4.96 -14.30
C TYR A 133 24.55 -6.26 -15.12
N LEU A 134 23.55 -7.13 -14.97
CA LEU A 134 23.46 -8.38 -15.74
C LEU A 134 23.28 -8.10 -17.24
N LEU A 135 22.42 -7.16 -17.60
CA LEU A 135 22.25 -6.73 -18.99
C LEU A 135 23.57 -6.19 -19.57
N GLU A 136 24.25 -5.29 -18.85
CA GLU A 136 25.55 -4.71 -19.25
C GLU A 136 26.66 -5.77 -19.36
N ALA A 137 26.59 -6.85 -18.57
CA ALA A 137 27.53 -7.96 -18.61
C ALA A 137 27.21 -8.99 -19.72
N GLY A 138 26.12 -8.80 -20.47
CA GLY A 138 25.80 -9.61 -21.65
C GLY A 138 24.96 -10.85 -21.37
N TRP A 139 24.27 -10.93 -20.23
CA TRP A 139 23.40 -12.06 -19.88
C TRP A 139 22.18 -12.23 -20.81
N THR A 140 21.96 -11.30 -21.73
CA THR A 140 20.87 -11.33 -22.73
C THR A 140 21.38 -11.41 -24.17
N ASN A 141 22.69 -11.63 -24.38
CA ASN A 141 23.31 -11.63 -25.71
C ASN A 141 22.88 -12.81 -26.59
N ASP A 142 22.38 -13.88 -25.98
CA ASP A 142 21.83 -15.06 -26.65
C ASP A 142 20.34 -14.91 -27.03
N GLY A 143 19.78 -13.71 -26.85
CA GLY A 143 18.39 -13.40 -27.17
C GLY A 143 17.42 -13.59 -26.00
N ARG A 144 17.85 -14.19 -24.88
CA ARG A 144 17.00 -14.34 -23.68
C ARG A 144 16.89 -13.05 -22.88
N MET A 145 15.97 -13.04 -21.94
CA MET A 145 15.66 -11.90 -21.08
C MET A 145 16.05 -12.13 -19.63
N ILE A 146 16.12 -11.04 -18.88
CA ILE A 146 16.15 -11.01 -17.42
C ILE A 146 14.73 -10.74 -16.92
N GLY A 147 14.17 -11.66 -16.15
CA GLY A 147 12.86 -11.50 -15.51
C GLY A 147 13.02 -11.03 -14.07
N VAL A 148 12.28 -10.00 -13.65
CA VAL A 148 12.25 -9.51 -12.27
C VAL A 148 10.83 -9.58 -11.76
N THR A 149 10.58 -10.36 -10.71
CA THR A 149 9.26 -10.42 -10.08
C THR A 149 9.16 -9.52 -8.87
N GLN A 150 7.97 -8.96 -8.68
CA GLN A 150 7.62 -8.11 -7.55
C GLN A 150 6.20 -8.47 -7.10
N PRO A 151 5.91 -8.55 -5.79
CA PRO A 151 4.58 -8.93 -5.30
C PRO A 151 3.51 -7.88 -5.64
N ARG A 152 3.91 -6.61 -5.81
CA ARG A 152 2.98 -5.48 -5.95
C ARG A 152 2.97 -4.92 -7.36
N ARG A 153 1.76 -4.72 -7.90
CA ARG A 153 1.55 -4.14 -9.25
C ARG A 153 2.18 -2.76 -9.40
N VAL A 154 2.00 -1.87 -8.41
CA VAL A 154 2.54 -0.51 -8.47
C VAL A 154 4.06 -0.53 -8.52
N ALA A 155 4.71 -1.37 -7.72
CA ALA A 155 6.17 -1.52 -7.72
C ALA A 155 6.70 -1.97 -9.08
N VAL A 156 6.04 -2.94 -9.74
CA VAL A 156 6.42 -3.39 -11.09
C VAL A 156 6.44 -2.23 -12.10
N VAL A 157 5.35 -1.48 -12.18
CA VAL A 157 5.19 -0.39 -13.16
C VAL A 157 6.19 0.73 -12.88
N THR A 158 6.33 1.11 -11.61
CA THR A 158 7.29 2.11 -11.16
C THR A 158 8.73 1.71 -11.48
N LEU A 159 9.13 0.49 -11.15
CA LEU A 159 10.51 0.04 -11.31
C LEU A 159 10.89 -0.02 -12.79
N ALA A 160 10.01 -0.57 -13.63
CA ALA A 160 10.23 -0.60 -15.07
C ALA A 160 10.37 0.81 -15.65
N SER A 161 9.47 1.72 -15.28
CA SER A 161 9.51 3.12 -15.73
C SER A 161 10.80 3.81 -15.30
N ARG A 162 11.21 3.61 -14.03
CA ARG A 162 12.44 4.17 -13.48
C ARG A 162 13.69 3.62 -14.18
N VAL A 163 13.75 2.33 -14.44
CA VAL A 163 14.91 1.71 -15.10
C VAL A 163 14.97 2.08 -16.59
N ALA A 164 13.83 2.23 -17.25
CA ALA A 164 13.78 2.79 -18.61
C ALA A 164 14.35 4.22 -18.65
N GLU A 165 13.95 5.08 -17.70
CA GLU A 165 14.48 6.44 -17.54
C GLU A 165 16.01 6.43 -17.28
N GLU A 166 16.50 5.58 -16.37
CA GLU A 166 17.93 5.44 -16.08
C GLU A 166 18.78 4.97 -17.25
N LYS A 167 18.18 4.24 -18.20
CA LYS A 167 18.83 3.78 -19.42
C LYS A 167 18.61 4.70 -20.61
N GLU A 168 17.85 5.79 -20.45
CA GLU A 168 17.40 6.64 -21.56
C GLU A 168 16.71 5.82 -22.67
N ALA A 169 15.99 4.76 -22.25
CA ALA A 169 15.30 3.82 -23.14
C ALA A 169 13.79 4.08 -23.13
N ILE A 170 13.12 3.69 -24.22
CA ILE A 170 11.66 3.76 -24.31
C ILE A 170 11.08 2.56 -23.54
N LEU A 171 10.19 2.85 -22.58
CA LEU A 171 9.47 1.80 -21.84
C LEU A 171 8.67 0.91 -22.81
N GLY A 172 8.83 -0.40 -22.67
CA GLY A 172 8.27 -1.41 -23.56
C GLY A 172 9.22 -1.91 -24.65
N GLN A 173 10.35 -1.22 -24.89
CA GLN A 173 11.46 -1.74 -25.70
C GLN A 173 12.46 -2.43 -24.79
N ASP A 174 13.70 -1.95 -24.63
CA ASP A 174 14.76 -2.61 -23.83
C ASP A 174 14.34 -3.00 -22.41
N VAL A 175 13.48 -2.18 -21.79
CA VAL A 175 12.92 -2.41 -20.46
C VAL A 175 11.40 -2.36 -20.57
N GLY A 176 10.72 -3.39 -20.09
CA GLY A 176 9.27 -3.49 -20.14
C GLY A 176 8.69 -4.07 -18.86
N TYR A 177 7.36 -4.10 -18.79
CA TYR A 177 6.66 -4.75 -17.69
C TYR A 177 5.40 -5.48 -18.12
N THR A 178 5.01 -6.47 -17.33
CA THR A 178 3.71 -7.15 -17.49
C THR A 178 3.05 -7.34 -16.14
N VAL A 179 1.81 -6.86 -16.02
CA VAL A 179 0.93 -7.09 -14.88
C VAL A 179 -0.43 -7.58 -15.39
N ARG A 180 -1.36 -7.92 -14.49
CA ARG A 180 -2.65 -8.45 -14.92
C ARG A 180 -3.40 -7.40 -15.74
N PHE A 181 -3.80 -7.77 -16.96
CA PHE A 181 -4.52 -6.95 -17.93
C PHE A 181 -3.74 -5.78 -18.54
N ASP A 182 -2.42 -5.75 -18.37
CA ASP A 182 -1.59 -4.63 -18.80
C ASP A 182 -0.17 -5.13 -19.09
N ASP A 183 0.18 -5.14 -20.38
CA ASP A 183 1.44 -5.70 -20.88
C ASP A 183 2.13 -4.67 -21.77
N VAL A 184 3.28 -4.18 -21.31
CA VAL A 184 4.11 -3.19 -21.97
C VAL A 184 5.48 -3.83 -22.21
N THR A 185 5.52 -4.79 -23.14
CA THR A 185 6.71 -5.50 -23.58
C THR A 185 6.67 -5.74 -25.10
N ASP A 186 7.83 -5.92 -25.72
CA ASP A 186 8.00 -6.26 -27.13
C ASP A 186 9.11 -7.31 -27.33
N ASP A 187 9.36 -7.71 -28.57
CA ASP A 187 10.42 -8.69 -28.92
C ASP A 187 11.85 -8.18 -28.62
N LYS A 188 12.02 -6.87 -28.39
CA LYS A 188 13.31 -6.27 -28.05
C LYS A 188 13.54 -6.20 -26.54
N THR A 189 12.49 -6.40 -25.73
CA THR A 189 12.59 -6.35 -24.27
C THR A 189 13.66 -7.29 -23.74
N LYS A 190 14.60 -6.72 -22.96
CA LYS A 190 15.72 -7.44 -22.35
C LYS A 190 15.58 -7.56 -20.84
N ILE A 191 14.98 -6.55 -20.20
CA ILE A 191 14.62 -6.58 -18.78
C ILE A 191 13.10 -6.49 -18.68
N LYS A 192 12.48 -7.51 -18.10
CA LYS A 192 11.03 -7.56 -17.90
C LYS A 192 10.70 -7.58 -16.42
N TYR A 193 10.04 -6.53 -15.93
CA TYR A 193 9.45 -6.52 -14.60
C TYR A 193 8.04 -7.11 -14.65
N MET A 194 7.66 -7.92 -13.67
CA MET A 194 6.34 -8.54 -13.67
C MET A 194 5.86 -8.86 -12.27
N THR A 195 4.56 -9.08 -12.10
CA THR A 195 4.08 -9.64 -10.83
C THR A 195 4.37 -11.13 -10.73
N ASP A 196 4.51 -11.66 -9.51
CA ASP A 196 4.72 -13.09 -9.27
C ASP A 196 3.70 -13.96 -10.01
N GLY A 197 2.43 -13.53 -10.00
CA GLY A 197 1.34 -14.23 -10.69
C GLY A 197 1.45 -14.25 -12.21
N ILE A 198 2.13 -13.29 -12.82
CA ILE A 198 2.44 -13.31 -14.26
C ILE A 198 3.51 -14.37 -14.55
N LEU A 199 4.60 -14.40 -13.78
CA LEU A 199 5.64 -15.41 -13.98
C LEU A 199 5.12 -16.82 -13.72
N LEU A 200 4.28 -17.02 -12.70
CA LEU A 200 3.60 -18.29 -12.47
C LEU A 200 2.74 -18.72 -13.67
N ARG A 201 2.04 -17.79 -14.33
CA ARG A 201 1.26 -18.10 -15.55
C ARG A 201 2.18 -18.45 -16.72
N GLU A 202 3.31 -17.77 -16.85
CA GLU A 202 4.30 -18.12 -17.87
C GLU A 202 4.87 -19.52 -17.64
N LEU A 203 5.17 -19.89 -16.37
CA LEU A 203 5.60 -21.24 -15.99
C LEU A 203 4.59 -22.34 -16.37
N LEU A 204 3.28 -22.04 -16.34
CA LEU A 204 2.27 -23.01 -16.78
C LEU A 204 2.31 -23.26 -18.30
N THR A 205 2.73 -22.26 -19.09
CA THR A 205 2.83 -22.36 -20.55
C THR A 205 4.20 -22.87 -20.99
N ASP A 206 5.26 -22.38 -20.37
CA ASP A 206 6.65 -22.76 -20.58
C ASP A 206 7.28 -23.17 -19.24
N PRO A 207 7.18 -24.45 -18.86
CA PRO A 207 7.68 -24.96 -17.57
C PRO A 207 9.20 -24.83 -17.40
N LEU A 208 9.95 -24.64 -18.49
CA LEU A 208 11.39 -24.48 -18.43
C LEU A 208 11.83 -23.02 -18.41
N LEU A 209 10.91 -22.07 -18.61
CA LEU A 209 11.21 -20.64 -18.72
C LEU A 209 12.34 -20.39 -19.73
N SER A 210 12.19 -20.96 -20.92
CA SER A 210 13.16 -20.91 -22.03
C SER A 210 13.53 -19.48 -22.44
N LYS A 211 12.61 -18.53 -22.28
CA LYS A 211 12.80 -17.11 -22.59
C LYS A 211 13.77 -16.39 -21.65
N TYR A 212 14.09 -16.97 -20.49
CA TYR A 212 14.87 -16.30 -19.45
C TYR A 212 16.25 -16.94 -19.26
N SER A 213 17.27 -16.09 -19.09
CA SER A 213 18.61 -16.48 -18.66
C SER A 213 18.80 -16.26 -17.15
N VAL A 214 18.15 -15.22 -16.61
CA VAL A 214 18.14 -14.92 -15.18
C VAL A 214 16.72 -14.58 -14.73
N ILE A 215 16.34 -15.07 -13.56
CA ILE A 215 15.11 -14.68 -12.87
C ILE A 215 15.48 -14.14 -11.49
N MET A 216 15.06 -12.92 -11.21
CA MET A 216 15.19 -12.27 -9.93
C MET A 216 13.83 -12.25 -9.25
N ILE A 217 13.73 -12.86 -8.07
CA ILE A 217 12.56 -12.81 -7.20
C ILE A 217 12.84 -11.71 -6.18
N ASP A 218 12.14 -10.60 -6.29
CA ASP A 218 12.36 -9.45 -5.44
C ASP A 218 11.32 -9.35 -4.33
N GLU A 219 11.69 -8.70 -3.23
CA GLU A 219 10.89 -8.63 -2.02
C GLU A 219 10.35 -9.99 -1.54
N ALA A 220 11.18 -11.04 -1.64
CA ALA A 220 10.84 -12.40 -1.20
C ALA A 220 10.48 -12.49 0.29
N HIS A 221 10.80 -11.43 1.05
CA HIS A 221 10.42 -11.27 2.44
C HIS A 221 8.92 -11.00 2.66
N GLU A 222 8.17 -10.56 1.65
CA GLU A 222 6.71 -10.38 1.75
C GLU A 222 5.95 -11.71 1.84
N ARG A 223 6.62 -12.85 1.58
CA ARG A 223 6.08 -14.22 1.75
C ARG A 223 4.67 -14.38 1.16
N THR A 224 4.45 -13.86 -0.03
CA THR A 224 3.16 -14.03 -0.70
C THR A 224 3.00 -15.49 -1.15
N CYS A 225 1.77 -16.00 -1.15
CA CYS A 225 1.48 -17.36 -1.62
C CYS A 225 2.04 -17.63 -3.04
N ASN A 226 1.94 -16.62 -3.92
CA ASN A 226 2.48 -16.73 -5.27
C ASN A 226 4.02 -16.81 -5.28
N SER A 227 4.70 -15.97 -4.49
CA SER A 227 6.16 -16.02 -4.34
C SER A 227 6.63 -17.38 -3.80
N ASP A 228 5.97 -17.94 -2.80
CA ASP A 228 6.34 -19.24 -2.22
C ASP A 228 6.16 -20.40 -3.21
N ILE A 229 5.05 -20.43 -3.95
CA ILE A 229 4.84 -21.41 -5.02
C ILE A 229 5.91 -21.25 -6.10
N LEU A 230 6.22 -20.00 -6.48
CA LEU A 230 7.22 -19.69 -7.49
C LEU A 230 8.61 -20.17 -7.08
N LEU A 231 9.04 -19.93 -5.84
CA LEU A 231 10.29 -20.45 -5.28
C LEU A 231 10.33 -21.99 -5.36
N GLY A 232 9.24 -22.64 -4.96
CA GLY A 232 9.03 -24.10 -5.09
C GLY A 232 9.27 -24.65 -6.49
N LEU A 233 8.65 -24.00 -7.48
CA LEU A 233 8.76 -24.41 -8.89
C LEU A 233 10.14 -24.09 -9.47
N LEU A 234 10.70 -22.91 -9.18
CA LEU A 234 12.01 -22.51 -9.69
C LEU A 234 13.13 -23.42 -9.19
N ARG A 235 13.06 -23.94 -7.96
CA ARG A 235 13.99 -24.96 -7.47
C ARG A 235 13.95 -26.22 -8.37
N LYS A 236 12.77 -26.65 -8.80
CA LYS A 236 12.65 -27.79 -9.73
C LYS A 236 13.18 -27.46 -11.13
N VAL A 237 12.93 -26.24 -11.62
CA VAL A 237 13.47 -25.79 -12.92
C VAL A 237 14.99 -25.76 -12.89
N LEU A 238 15.61 -25.31 -11.79
CA LEU A 238 17.07 -25.32 -11.63
C LEU A 238 17.67 -26.73 -11.79
N ILE A 239 17.01 -27.78 -11.32
CA ILE A 239 17.51 -29.16 -11.51
C ILE A 239 17.62 -29.51 -13.00
N VAL A 240 16.70 -29.01 -13.83
CA VAL A 240 16.63 -29.31 -15.28
C VAL A 240 17.42 -28.32 -16.14
N ARG A 241 17.50 -27.05 -15.74
CA ARG A 241 18.12 -25.94 -16.50
C ARG A 241 19.43 -25.47 -15.86
N PRO A 242 20.58 -26.16 -16.06
CA PRO A 242 21.88 -25.81 -15.47
C PRO A 242 22.34 -24.37 -15.80
N ASP A 243 21.88 -23.85 -16.93
CA ASP A 243 22.18 -22.53 -17.47
C ASP A 243 21.37 -21.39 -16.83
N LEU A 244 20.20 -21.69 -16.24
CA LEU A 244 19.38 -20.67 -15.58
C LEU A 244 20.03 -20.21 -14.28
N ARG A 245 19.98 -18.90 -14.03
CA ARG A 245 20.38 -18.28 -12.75
C ARG A 245 19.19 -17.70 -12.02
N ILE A 246 19.16 -17.90 -10.71
CA ILE A 246 18.14 -17.33 -9.83
C ILE A 246 18.78 -16.33 -8.88
N ILE A 247 18.16 -15.17 -8.74
CA ILE A 247 18.52 -14.20 -7.71
C ILE A 247 17.32 -14.06 -6.78
N VAL A 248 17.55 -14.18 -5.48
CA VAL A 248 16.51 -13.92 -4.47
C VAL A 248 16.92 -12.65 -3.74
N SER A 249 16.13 -11.61 -3.85
CA SER A 249 16.37 -10.34 -3.18
C SER A 249 15.44 -10.20 -1.98
N SER A 250 16.03 -9.93 -0.82
CA SER A 250 15.32 -9.81 0.46
C SER A 250 15.88 -8.66 1.29
N ALA A 251 15.01 -8.03 2.09
CA ALA A 251 15.40 -7.04 3.09
C ALA A 251 15.62 -7.64 4.49
N THR A 252 15.28 -8.92 4.70
CA THR A 252 15.28 -9.57 6.02
C THR A 252 16.41 -10.59 6.19
N LEU A 253 16.67 -10.97 7.45
CA LEU A 253 17.72 -11.91 7.86
C LEU A 253 17.43 -13.38 7.51
N ASP A 254 16.26 -13.71 6.95
CA ASP A 254 15.85 -15.08 6.55
C ASP A 254 16.62 -15.64 5.34
N ALA A 255 17.77 -15.06 5.00
CA ALA A 255 18.57 -15.42 3.83
C ALA A 255 19.12 -16.85 3.90
N GLU A 256 19.43 -17.33 5.10
CA GLU A 256 19.89 -18.70 5.35
C GLU A 256 18.84 -19.72 4.90
N LEU A 257 17.57 -19.48 5.22
CA LEU A 257 16.46 -20.34 4.80
C LEU A 257 16.33 -20.40 3.27
N PHE A 258 16.50 -19.27 2.57
CA PHE A 258 16.49 -19.26 1.11
C PHE A 258 17.72 -19.95 0.51
N ARG A 259 18.90 -19.74 1.09
CA ARG A 259 20.14 -20.39 0.66
C ARG A 259 20.04 -21.89 0.80
N ASP A 260 19.62 -22.39 1.96
CA ASP A 260 19.46 -23.81 2.22
C ASP A 260 18.35 -24.43 1.36
N PHE A 261 17.27 -23.68 1.11
CA PHE A 261 16.21 -24.12 0.21
C PHE A 261 16.69 -24.31 -1.24
N PHE A 262 17.54 -23.41 -1.75
CA PHE A 262 18.05 -23.48 -3.12
C PHE A 262 19.34 -24.27 -3.29
N GLU A 263 20.00 -24.66 -2.19
CA GLU A 263 21.20 -25.48 -2.27
C GLU A 263 20.84 -26.86 -2.87
N LEU A 264 21.53 -27.20 -3.95
CA LEU A 264 21.42 -28.47 -4.65
C LEU A 264 22.59 -29.42 -4.33
N ASN A 265 23.65 -28.91 -3.70
CA ASN A 265 24.74 -29.71 -3.19
C ASN A 265 24.29 -30.48 -1.94
N GLU A 266 24.16 -31.80 -2.06
CA GLU A 266 23.84 -32.69 -0.93
C GLU A 266 25.11 -33.21 -0.22
N SER A 267 26.30 -32.84 -0.68
CA SER A 267 27.58 -33.27 -0.10
C SER A 267 28.18 -32.24 0.85
N ASP A 268 29.01 -32.69 1.79
CA ASP A 268 29.74 -31.82 2.74
C ASP A 268 30.88 -31.01 2.06
N ASP A 269 31.09 -31.17 0.75
CA ASP A 269 32.08 -30.43 0.00
C ASP A 269 31.54 -29.04 -0.41
N HIS A 270 31.82 -28.05 0.43
CA HIS A 270 31.43 -26.65 0.20
C HIS A 270 32.01 -26.01 -1.07
N SER A 271 33.00 -26.64 -1.73
CA SER A 271 33.50 -26.13 -3.02
C SER A 271 32.49 -26.29 -4.15
N ARG A 272 31.48 -27.15 -3.96
CA ARG A 272 30.42 -27.46 -4.92
C ARG A 272 29.08 -26.77 -4.61
N ASP A 273 29.06 -25.90 -3.61
CA ASP A 273 27.86 -25.14 -3.23
C ASP A 273 27.32 -24.37 -4.44
N THR A 274 26.01 -24.45 -4.60
CA THR A 274 25.29 -23.88 -5.73
C THR A 274 24.52 -22.61 -5.34
N ALA A 275 24.36 -22.35 -4.04
CA ALA A 275 23.71 -21.16 -3.51
C ALA A 275 24.64 -20.37 -2.60
N CYS A 276 24.62 -19.04 -2.71
CA CYS A 276 25.40 -18.15 -1.85
C CYS A 276 24.59 -16.95 -1.36
N ILE A 277 25.00 -16.40 -0.22
CA ILE A 277 24.42 -15.17 0.35
C ILE A 277 25.39 -14.03 0.16
N MET A 278 24.87 -12.89 -0.28
CA MET A 278 25.58 -11.63 -0.40
C MET A 278 24.82 -10.55 0.37
N SER A 279 25.48 -9.94 1.36
CA SER A 279 24.92 -8.78 2.05
C SER A 279 25.42 -7.47 1.43
N VAL A 280 24.50 -6.53 1.22
CA VAL A 280 24.77 -5.15 0.84
C VAL A 280 24.53 -4.29 2.07
N GLU A 281 25.61 -3.82 2.68
CA GLU A 281 25.54 -2.90 3.82
C GLU A 281 24.85 -1.60 3.41
N GLY A 282 23.70 -1.35 4.02
CA GLY A 282 22.99 -0.08 3.91
C GLY A 282 23.67 1.02 4.73
N ARG A 283 23.26 2.27 4.50
CA ARG A 283 23.55 3.38 5.41
C ARG A 283 22.29 3.65 6.21
N THR A 284 22.05 2.88 7.27
CA THR A 284 21.05 3.29 8.26
C THR A 284 21.60 4.46 9.04
N HIS A 285 20.93 5.59 8.93
CA HIS A 285 21.12 6.66 9.88
C HIS A 285 20.47 6.24 11.21
N PRO A 286 21.05 6.62 12.36
CA PRO A 286 20.44 6.35 13.64
C PRO A 286 19.09 7.04 13.71
N VAL A 287 18.17 6.32 14.33
CA VAL A 287 16.75 6.57 14.21
C VAL A 287 16.16 6.69 15.61
N ALA A 288 15.70 7.88 15.99
CA ALA A 288 14.97 8.02 17.26
C ALA A 288 13.59 7.34 17.12
N ILE A 289 13.11 6.74 18.20
CA ILE A 289 11.79 6.10 18.27
C ILE A 289 11.04 6.71 19.45
N TYR A 290 9.83 7.23 19.18
CA TYR A 290 8.95 7.77 20.22
C TYR A 290 7.73 6.87 20.38
N HIS A 291 7.09 6.91 21.55
CA HIS A 291 5.89 6.15 21.84
C HIS A 291 4.89 7.04 22.56
N THR A 292 3.60 6.81 22.33
CA THR A 292 2.55 7.43 23.14
C THR A 292 2.60 6.84 24.55
N LYS A 293 2.35 7.67 25.57
CA LYS A 293 2.32 7.20 26.97
C LYS A 293 1.13 6.27 27.24
N THR A 294 0.05 6.45 26.49
CA THR A 294 -1.21 5.70 26.61
C THR A 294 -1.74 5.35 25.22
N ALA A 295 -2.62 4.36 25.15
CA ALA A 295 -3.33 4.00 23.92
C ALA A 295 -4.17 5.18 23.41
N VAL A 296 -4.24 5.33 22.09
CA VAL A 296 -4.94 6.43 21.42
C VAL A 296 -6.25 5.90 20.82
N PRO A 297 -7.42 6.44 21.19
CA PRO A 297 -8.71 5.97 20.67
C PRO A 297 -8.94 6.30 19.18
N ASN A 298 -8.47 7.47 18.71
CA ASN A 298 -8.54 7.89 17.32
C ASN A 298 -7.13 8.19 16.79
N TYR A 299 -6.54 7.16 16.19
CA TYR A 299 -5.18 7.22 15.68
C TYR A 299 -5.05 8.15 14.46
N ILE A 300 -6.09 8.30 13.63
CA ILE A 300 -6.09 9.20 12.47
C ILE A 300 -5.96 10.65 12.92
N LYS A 301 -6.78 11.07 13.88
CA LYS A 301 -6.70 12.43 14.46
C LYS A 301 -5.33 12.68 15.09
N ALA A 302 -4.86 11.76 15.93
CA ALA A 302 -3.55 11.89 16.56
C ALA A 302 -2.40 11.91 15.53
N THR A 303 -2.55 11.19 14.42
CA THR A 303 -1.58 11.20 13.32
C THR A 303 -1.51 12.59 12.68
N VAL A 304 -2.66 13.17 12.33
CA VAL A 304 -2.72 14.52 11.76
C VAL A 304 -2.13 15.56 12.71
N GLU A 305 -2.49 15.48 14.00
CA GLU A 305 -1.92 16.37 15.03
C GLU A 305 -0.40 16.22 15.13
N THR A 306 0.10 14.99 15.14
CA THR A 306 1.54 14.68 15.18
C THR A 306 2.26 15.25 13.95
N VAL A 307 1.70 15.07 12.75
CA VAL A 307 2.25 15.62 11.50
C VAL A 307 2.34 17.15 11.57
N LEU A 308 1.29 17.82 12.04
CA LEU A 308 1.26 19.27 12.21
C LEU A 308 2.27 19.76 13.26
N GLU A 309 2.45 19.01 14.35
CA GLU A 309 3.47 19.32 15.35
C GLU A 309 4.89 19.18 14.80
N ILE A 310 5.20 18.06 14.13
CA ILE A 310 6.49 17.82 13.47
C ILE A 310 6.77 18.96 12.48
N HIS A 311 5.80 19.27 11.61
CA HIS A 311 5.95 20.33 10.61
C HIS A 311 6.28 21.70 11.21
N LYS A 312 5.77 22.00 12.41
CA LYS A 312 5.98 23.29 13.08
C LYS A 312 7.28 23.34 13.89
N LYS A 313 7.65 22.23 14.55
CA LYS A 313 8.72 22.20 15.57
C LYS A 313 10.04 21.65 15.04
N GLU A 314 9.98 20.72 14.09
CA GLU A 314 11.17 20.01 13.62
C GLU A 314 11.83 20.71 12.42
N ILE A 315 13.08 20.31 12.17
CA ILE A 315 13.85 20.80 11.02
C ILE A 315 13.20 20.40 9.69
N PRO A 316 13.48 21.12 8.58
CA PRO A 316 12.92 20.80 7.27
C PRO A 316 13.21 19.37 6.81
N GLY A 317 12.14 18.64 6.48
CA GLY A 317 12.17 17.28 5.93
C GLY A 317 10.78 16.82 5.52
N ASP A 318 10.70 15.78 4.70
CA ASP A 318 9.42 15.18 4.32
C ASP A 318 8.89 14.27 5.43
N ILE A 319 7.57 14.14 5.46
CA ILE A 319 6.85 13.31 6.43
C ILE A 319 6.13 12.18 5.69
N LEU A 320 6.51 10.94 5.99
CA LEU A 320 5.82 9.74 5.51
C LEU A 320 4.85 9.24 6.57
N VAL A 321 3.57 9.10 6.19
CA VAL A 321 2.50 8.65 7.08
C VAL A 321 1.93 7.32 6.59
N PHE A 322 1.88 6.33 7.48
CA PHE A 322 1.24 5.04 7.22
C PHE A 322 -0.20 5.04 7.76
N LEU A 323 -1.17 4.82 6.89
CA LEU A 323 -2.59 4.68 7.23
C LEU A 323 -3.13 3.38 6.64
N THR A 324 -4.25 2.88 7.17
CA THR A 324 -4.82 1.56 6.79
C THR A 324 -5.54 1.58 5.45
N GLY A 325 -5.91 2.74 4.91
CA GLY A 325 -6.46 2.90 3.55
C GLY A 325 -7.13 4.25 3.32
N GLN A 326 -7.37 4.61 2.05
CA GLN A 326 -8.05 5.86 1.68
C GLN A 326 -9.47 5.98 2.28
N GLU A 327 -10.21 4.87 2.39
CA GLU A 327 -11.60 4.89 2.84
C GLU A 327 -11.74 5.38 4.30
N GLU A 328 -10.84 5.00 5.20
CA GLU A 328 -10.91 5.42 6.61
C GLU A 328 -10.60 6.92 6.77
N VAL A 329 -9.72 7.47 5.93
CA VAL A 329 -9.41 8.91 5.92
C VAL A 329 -10.63 9.71 5.48
N ILE A 330 -11.29 9.25 4.41
CA ILE A 330 -12.51 9.86 3.89
C ILE A 330 -13.65 9.76 4.91
N GLU A 331 -13.78 8.62 5.59
CA GLU A 331 -14.79 8.40 6.63
C GLU A 331 -14.62 9.41 7.79
N GLU A 332 -13.41 9.60 8.31
CA GLU A 332 -13.14 10.58 9.37
C GLU A 332 -13.38 12.03 8.91
N GLU A 333 -13.04 12.37 7.65
CA GLU A 333 -13.36 13.68 7.10
C GLU A 333 -14.87 13.92 7.06
N ILE A 334 -15.63 12.92 6.62
CA ILE A 334 -17.09 12.98 6.56
C ILE A 334 -17.69 13.09 7.97
N LYS A 335 -17.20 12.32 8.94
CA LYS A 335 -17.62 12.42 10.35
C LYS A 335 -17.40 13.82 10.91
N ARG A 336 -16.26 14.44 10.62
CA ARG A 336 -15.96 15.82 11.05
C ARG A 336 -16.93 16.85 10.47
N ARG A 337 -17.41 16.67 9.24
CA ARG A 337 -18.40 17.58 8.63
C ARG A 337 -19.73 17.61 9.39
N PHE A 338 -20.06 16.54 10.12
CA PHE A 338 -21.27 16.46 10.94
C PHE A 338 -21.02 16.73 12.43
N ALA A 339 -19.75 16.81 12.85
CA ALA A 339 -19.41 17.09 14.24
C ALA A 339 -19.84 18.50 14.63
N ALA A 340 -20.31 18.64 15.87
CA ALA A 340 -20.73 19.90 16.47
C ALA A 340 -20.00 20.03 17.81
N GLU A 341 -19.50 21.22 18.13
CA GLU A 341 -18.77 21.46 19.40
C GLU A 341 -19.69 21.31 20.61
N GLU A 342 -20.99 21.53 20.41
CA GLU A 342 -22.08 21.46 21.37
C GLU A 342 -22.48 20.02 21.75
N GLY A 343 -21.92 19.01 21.07
CA GLY A 343 -22.04 17.59 21.43
C GLY A 343 -22.87 16.71 20.49
N ASP A 344 -22.97 15.43 20.86
CA ASP A 344 -23.48 14.33 20.02
C ASP A 344 -24.90 14.56 19.50
N HIS A 345 -25.77 15.14 20.33
CA HIS A 345 -27.17 15.37 19.95
C HIS A 345 -27.29 16.37 18.79
N ILE A 346 -26.45 17.40 18.76
CA ILE A 346 -26.40 18.38 17.67
C ILE A 346 -25.79 17.75 16.42
N ALA A 347 -24.75 16.91 16.57
CA ALA A 347 -24.21 16.16 15.45
C ALA A 347 -25.26 15.23 14.81
N LEU A 348 -26.06 14.53 15.62
CA LEU A 348 -27.17 13.69 15.14
C LEU A 348 -28.27 14.50 14.44
N LEU A 349 -28.56 15.70 14.95
CA LEU A 349 -29.49 16.62 14.33
C LEU A 349 -28.99 17.11 12.97
N ASN A 350 -27.70 17.44 12.86
CA ASN A 350 -27.05 17.82 11.61
C ASN A 350 -27.13 16.68 10.58
N VAL A 351 -26.84 15.44 10.98
CA VAL A 351 -26.97 14.26 10.12
C VAL A 351 -28.41 14.08 9.62
N TYR A 352 -29.40 14.14 10.53
CA TYR A 352 -30.81 14.00 10.14
C TYR A 352 -31.27 15.14 9.23
N THR A 353 -30.87 16.38 9.51
CA THR A 353 -31.21 17.55 8.70
C THR A 353 -30.64 17.43 7.28
N MET A 354 -29.38 17.00 7.15
CA MET A 354 -28.76 16.77 5.85
C MET A 354 -29.38 15.59 5.11
N PHE A 355 -29.78 14.52 5.81
CA PHE A 355 -30.53 13.40 5.24
C PHE A 355 -31.87 13.84 4.64
N MET A 356 -32.59 14.72 5.35
CA MET A 356 -33.86 15.29 4.89
C MET A 356 -33.65 16.21 3.68
N LYS A 357 -32.64 17.12 3.72
CA LYS A 357 -32.28 18.00 2.60
C LYS A 357 -31.90 17.21 1.33
N ASN A 358 -31.29 16.04 1.48
CA ASN A 358 -30.91 15.16 0.38
C ASN A 358 -32.00 14.13 0.01
N ASN A 359 -33.28 14.48 0.23
CA ASN A 359 -34.44 13.68 -0.19
C ASN A 359 -34.44 12.24 0.33
N LYS A 360 -33.88 12.00 1.53
CA LYS A 360 -33.78 10.65 2.10
C LYS A 360 -33.09 9.65 1.16
N SER A 361 -32.07 10.10 0.43
CA SER A 361 -31.39 9.30 -0.60
C SER A 361 -30.54 8.18 0.02
N ARG A 362 -30.78 6.93 -0.41
CA ARG A 362 -29.93 5.78 -0.03
C ARG A 362 -28.51 5.93 -0.57
N LYS A 363 -28.36 6.48 -1.78
CA LYS A 363 -27.04 6.72 -2.40
C LYS A 363 -26.25 7.71 -1.55
N TRP A 364 -26.88 8.82 -1.17
CA TRP A 364 -26.26 9.82 -0.30
C TRP A 364 -25.80 9.25 1.05
N CYS A 365 -26.62 8.41 1.69
CA CYS A 365 -26.19 7.70 2.92
C CYS A 365 -25.02 6.76 2.68
N GLY A 366 -24.96 6.10 1.52
CA GLY A 366 -23.83 5.26 1.13
C GLY A 366 -22.53 6.07 1.00
N ASP A 367 -22.61 7.20 0.30
CA ASP A 367 -21.48 8.11 0.05
C ASP A 367 -20.98 8.79 1.34
N HIS A 368 -21.81 8.85 2.39
CA HIS A 368 -21.48 9.47 3.68
C HIS A 368 -21.30 8.46 4.83
N TYR A 369 -21.21 7.16 4.54
CA TYR A 369 -21.02 6.08 5.52
C TYR A 369 -22.11 6.02 6.61
N LEU A 370 -23.32 6.51 6.31
CA LEU A 370 -24.46 6.57 7.21
C LEU A 370 -25.38 5.34 7.11
N ASN A 371 -25.97 4.92 8.23
CA ASN A 371 -26.94 3.84 8.29
C ASN A 371 -28.32 4.30 7.79
N TYR A 372 -28.58 4.08 6.51
CA TYR A 372 -29.87 4.40 5.87
C TYR A 372 -31.08 3.82 6.62
N ARG A 373 -31.01 2.56 7.07
CA ARG A 373 -32.12 1.92 7.79
C ARG A 373 -32.35 2.59 9.15
N GLY A 374 -31.27 2.96 9.84
CA GLY A 374 -31.33 3.70 11.10
C GLY A 374 -32.01 5.05 10.94
N LEU A 375 -31.62 5.83 9.92
CA LEU A 375 -32.20 7.14 9.63
C LEU A 375 -33.68 7.07 9.22
N CYS A 376 -34.07 6.09 8.40
CA CYS A 376 -35.48 5.86 8.09
C CYS A 376 -36.30 5.48 9.33
N ARG A 377 -35.73 4.70 10.27
CA ARG A 377 -36.40 4.40 11.54
C ARG A 377 -36.56 5.65 12.39
N ALA A 378 -35.52 6.47 12.51
CA ALA A 378 -35.57 7.73 13.24
C ALA A 378 -36.65 8.68 12.67
N ASP A 379 -36.76 8.76 11.34
CA ASP A 379 -37.81 9.53 10.66
C ASP A 379 -39.23 9.03 10.99
N ASN A 380 -39.43 7.71 10.98
CA ASN A 380 -40.72 7.11 11.36
C ASN A 380 -41.08 7.39 12.83
N VAL A 381 -40.10 7.30 13.74
CA VAL A 381 -40.29 7.60 15.17
C VAL A 381 -40.63 9.08 15.35
N ARG A 382 -39.91 9.99 14.68
CA ARG A 382 -40.24 11.43 14.71
C ARG A 382 -41.66 11.70 14.21
N ALA A 383 -42.09 11.08 13.10
CA ALA A 383 -43.44 11.24 12.58
C ALA A 383 -44.53 10.69 13.53
N GLN A 384 -44.23 9.65 14.31
CA GLN A 384 -45.13 9.18 15.37
C GLN A 384 -45.20 10.15 16.54
N LEU A 385 -44.05 10.67 17.00
CA LEU A 385 -43.98 11.66 18.09
C LEU A 385 -44.74 12.94 17.73
N VAL A 386 -44.56 13.47 16.51
CA VAL A 386 -45.29 14.65 16.03
C VAL A 386 -46.81 14.42 16.05
N ARG A 387 -47.29 13.24 15.64
CA ARG A 387 -48.71 12.89 15.72
C ARG A 387 -49.24 12.86 17.15
N LEU A 388 -48.44 12.33 18.09
CA LEU A 388 -48.82 12.29 19.50
C LEU A 388 -48.85 13.67 20.12
N LEU A 389 -47.83 14.50 19.88
CA LEU A 389 -47.76 15.88 20.40
C LEU A 389 -48.95 16.72 19.91
N ARG A 390 -49.32 16.59 18.63
CA ARG A 390 -50.54 17.24 18.09
C ARG A 390 -51.82 16.74 18.75
N ARG A 391 -51.90 15.44 19.07
CA ARG A 391 -53.07 14.85 19.75
C ARG A 391 -53.23 15.36 21.19
N PHE A 392 -52.12 15.61 21.87
CA PHE A 392 -52.10 16.13 23.25
C PHE A 392 -52.02 17.65 23.33
N GLU A 393 -52.22 18.36 22.20
CA GLU A 393 -52.19 19.82 22.10
C GLU A 393 -50.88 20.45 22.64
N VAL A 394 -49.77 19.70 22.56
CA VAL A 394 -48.46 20.20 22.94
C VAL A 394 -47.91 21.03 21.76
N PRO A 395 -47.57 22.32 21.97
CA PRO A 395 -47.04 23.16 20.91
C PRO A 395 -45.68 22.62 20.43
N LEU A 396 -45.53 22.49 19.12
CA LEU A 396 -44.26 22.14 18.47
C LEU A 396 -43.47 23.43 18.28
N VAL A 397 -42.41 23.62 19.08
CA VAL A 397 -41.51 24.77 18.95
C VAL A 397 -40.21 24.29 18.33
N SER A 398 -39.86 24.85 17.18
CA SER A 398 -38.57 24.62 16.51
C SER A 398 -37.63 25.78 16.82
N ALA A 399 -36.42 25.49 17.29
CA ALA A 399 -35.35 26.47 17.29
C ALA A 399 -34.91 26.71 15.84
N ARG A 400 -35.26 27.88 15.30
CA ARG A 400 -34.77 28.30 13.98
C ARG A 400 -33.30 28.70 14.13
N GLY A 401 -32.39 27.86 13.65
CA GLY A 401 -30.97 28.16 13.50
C GLY A 401 -30.39 27.49 12.27
N GLU A 402 -29.48 28.16 11.58
CA GLU A 402 -28.60 27.49 10.61
C GLU A 402 -27.66 26.51 11.35
N PRO A 403 -27.11 25.48 10.66
CA PRO A 403 -26.16 24.56 11.29
C PRO A 403 -25.00 25.34 11.92
N GLY A 404 -24.91 25.35 13.26
CA GLY A 404 -23.89 26.08 14.03
C GLY A 404 -24.40 27.21 14.94
N GLU A 405 -25.71 27.48 15.00
CA GLU A 405 -26.31 28.49 15.90
C GLU A 405 -27.34 27.88 16.88
N PHE A 406 -26.98 26.82 17.61
CA PHE A 406 -27.86 26.24 18.63
C PHE A 406 -27.42 26.67 20.03
N SER A 407 -28.25 27.47 20.73
CA SER A 407 -28.03 27.81 22.14
C SER A 407 -28.41 26.64 23.07
N GLU A 408 -27.79 26.57 24.26
CA GLU A 408 -28.09 25.55 25.29
C GLU A 408 -29.59 25.44 25.63
N GLU A 409 -30.34 26.53 25.50
CA GLU A 409 -31.79 26.62 25.74
C GLU A 409 -32.64 25.79 24.75
N THR A 410 -32.06 25.40 23.60
CA THR A 410 -32.69 24.55 22.59
C THR A 410 -32.73 23.08 23.02
N ILE A 411 -31.80 22.66 23.89
CA ILE A 411 -31.66 21.28 24.36
C ILE A 411 -32.79 20.90 25.32
N GLU A 412 -33.32 21.87 26.08
CA GLU A 412 -34.41 21.66 27.04
C GLU A 412 -35.79 21.49 26.39
N ASN A 413 -36.00 22.02 25.18
CA ASN A 413 -37.33 22.13 24.57
C ASN A 413 -37.66 21.04 23.52
N GLY A 414 -36.79 20.03 23.36
CA GLY A 414 -37.03 18.90 22.48
C GLY A 414 -36.78 19.22 21.00
N TYR A 415 -35.79 18.54 20.43
CA TYR A 415 -35.28 18.71 19.08
C TYR A 415 -36.30 18.45 17.95
N PHE A 416 -37.22 19.38 17.70
CA PHE A 416 -38.15 19.32 16.58
C PHE A 416 -37.86 20.43 15.58
N ILE A 417 -36.96 20.16 14.62
CA ILE A 417 -36.81 21.00 13.41
C ILE A 417 -37.99 20.71 12.49
N GLU A 418 -38.73 21.72 12.02
CA GLU A 418 -39.69 21.60 10.89
C GLU A 418 -39.00 21.79 9.54
#